data_AF-A0A428WI36-F1
#
_entry.id   AF-A0A428WI36-F1
#
_cell.length_a   1.000
_cell.length_b   1.000
_cell.length_c   1.000
_cell.angle_alpha   90.00
_cell.angle_beta   90.00
_cell.angle_gamma   90.00
#
_symmetry.space_group_name_H-M   'P 1'
#
loop_
_entity.id
_entity.type
_entity.pdbx_description
1 polymer ?
#
loop_
_entity_poly.entity_id
_entity_poly.type
_entity_poly.pdbx_seq_one_letter_code
_entity_poly.pdbx_strand_id
1 'polypeptide(L)'
;MEDCLRHHYAWDWQVDARDVYLARLVRDLGMPVGPIVARLHAAEPELGDTEFTVSLGVLGCLGKAGIEEAVDGVRDYIVRGPGWQEALEEVAGQWPVAWWDDLLPQVRHRLRDDLVFGEPWTHWARRDPGIPLQRRATPPPGHSPSSAALLATLRDPARRRLHRPALRELARRPAEPELLEIVGTMDTTGLGGAIARALVPLGRAAVPAAQRWAAVDGPPRGAAIPILAAFGDASDVPVLLAEIACLDGTPDHLCGYDDLVTALARIGGPATAVLPAILRRIWLTPHSYERASYLRACRIADPPAAESLLVEGLWDCEEGVRRLAVEHVALSAEVRERLAYLRDDPIEDPRGARRRGRTAGRLRRWFPTW
;
A
#
# COMPACT_ATOMS: atom_id res chain seq x y z
N MET A 1 -1.74 -15.28 16.63
CA MET A 1 -1.99 -15.45 15.17
C MET A 1 -3.47 -15.43 14.84
N GLU A 2 -4.33 -16.18 15.54
CA GLU A 2 -5.79 -16.12 15.31
C GLU A 2 -6.36 -14.69 15.38
N ASP A 3 -5.85 -13.86 16.29
CA ASP A 3 -6.22 -12.44 16.37
C ASP A 3 -5.64 -11.59 15.22
N CYS A 4 -4.49 -11.96 14.65
CA CYS A 4 -3.91 -11.30 13.47
C CYS A 4 -4.71 -11.62 12.20
N LEU A 5 -5.30 -12.82 12.14
CA LEU A 5 -6.22 -13.23 11.08
C LEU A 5 -7.62 -12.63 11.28
N ARG A 6 -8.01 -12.31 12.53
CA ARG A 6 -9.32 -11.73 12.89
C ARG A 6 -9.37 -10.21 12.77
N HIS A 7 -8.30 -9.53 13.16
CA HIS A 7 -8.23 -8.08 13.16
C HIS A 7 -7.15 -7.65 12.18
N HIS A 8 -7.57 -7.43 10.94
CA HIS A 8 -6.66 -6.90 9.94
C HIS A 8 -6.52 -5.39 10.13
N TYR A 9 -5.45 -4.98 10.79
CA TYR A 9 -5.12 -3.57 10.98
C TYR A 9 -4.43 -2.92 9.75
N ALA A 10 -4.43 -3.56 8.58
CA ALA A 10 -3.88 -2.88 7.42
C ALA A 10 -4.81 -1.75 7.00
N TRP A 11 -4.24 -0.56 6.93
CA TRP A 11 -4.91 0.64 6.50
C TRP A 11 -5.33 0.60 5.02
N ASP A 12 -4.53 -0.09 4.19
CA ASP A 12 -4.83 -0.34 2.78
C ASP A 12 -4.31 -1.72 2.38
N TRP A 13 -5.22 -2.69 2.31
CA TRP A 13 -4.95 -4.06 1.85
C TRP A 13 -4.49 -4.12 0.39
N GLN A 14 -4.54 -3.00 -0.34
CA GLN A 14 -4.02 -2.94 -1.70
C GLN A 14 -2.50 -2.82 -1.74
N VAL A 15 -1.84 -2.46 -0.62
CA VAL A 15 -0.43 -2.03 -0.67
C VAL A 15 0.52 -2.89 0.15
N ASP A 16 0.05 -3.63 1.16
CA ASP A 16 0.88 -4.55 1.93
C ASP A 16 0.74 -6.01 1.47
N ALA A 17 1.85 -6.77 1.45
CA ALA A 17 1.86 -8.21 1.11
C ALA A 17 1.66 -9.06 2.37
N ARG A 18 0.65 -8.71 3.17
CA ARG A 18 0.42 -9.33 4.48
C ARG A 18 -0.07 -10.77 4.37
N ASP A 19 -0.79 -11.08 3.30
CA ASP A 19 -1.15 -12.45 2.89
C ASP A 19 0.09 -13.34 2.73
N VAL A 20 1.11 -12.89 2.01
CA VAL A 20 2.41 -13.59 1.80
C VAL A 20 3.11 -13.81 3.14
N TYR A 21 3.14 -12.80 4.01
CA TYR A 21 3.73 -12.93 5.35
C TYR A 21 3.00 -13.95 6.23
N LEU A 22 1.67 -13.84 6.31
CA LEU A 22 0.85 -14.73 7.13
C LEU A 22 0.88 -16.16 6.61
N ALA A 23 0.84 -16.36 5.29
CA ALA A 23 0.94 -17.69 4.69
C ALA A 23 2.28 -18.38 5.00
N ARG A 24 3.40 -17.64 4.96
CA ARG A 24 4.70 -18.18 5.40
C ARG A 24 4.68 -18.57 6.87
N LEU A 25 4.17 -17.71 7.75
CA LEU A 25 4.04 -18.04 9.17
C LEU A 25 3.18 -19.30 9.41
N VAL A 26 2.04 -19.42 8.71
CA VAL A 26 1.18 -20.61 8.83
C VAL A 26 1.93 -21.87 8.41
N ARG A 27 2.63 -21.84 7.27
CA ARG A 27 3.43 -22.97 6.79
C ARG A 27 4.58 -23.30 7.75
N ASP A 28 5.39 -22.31 8.10
CA ASP A 28 6.66 -22.50 8.80
C ASP A 28 6.44 -22.91 10.27
N LEU A 29 5.34 -22.48 10.87
CA LEU A 29 4.93 -22.90 12.22
C LEU A 29 4.09 -24.18 12.22
N GLY A 30 3.81 -24.79 11.05
CA GLY A 30 3.03 -26.01 10.93
C GLY A 30 1.58 -25.85 11.41
N MET A 31 0.99 -24.67 11.20
CA MET A 31 -0.35 -24.38 11.68
C MET A 31 -1.42 -25.03 10.80
N PRO A 32 -2.54 -25.48 11.38
CA PRO A 32 -3.61 -26.14 10.63
C PRO A 32 -4.28 -25.16 9.66
N VAL A 33 -4.58 -25.63 8.44
CA VAL A 33 -5.20 -24.83 7.37
C VAL A 33 -6.72 -24.81 7.48
N GLY A 34 -7.33 -25.92 7.93
CA GLY A 34 -8.78 -26.05 8.10
C GLY A 34 -9.48 -24.89 8.82
N PRO A 35 -8.95 -24.33 9.93
CA PRO A 35 -9.52 -23.15 10.55
C PRO A 35 -9.56 -21.91 9.64
N ILE A 36 -8.58 -21.73 8.76
CA ILE A 36 -8.55 -20.61 7.80
C ILE A 36 -9.59 -20.82 6.71
N VAL A 37 -9.75 -22.07 6.23
CA VAL A 37 -10.82 -22.44 5.29
C VAL A 37 -12.20 -22.19 5.90
N ALA A 38 -12.43 -22.64 7.15
CA ALA A 38 -13.69 -22.42 7.84
C ALA A 38 -14.03 -20.92 7.96
N ARG A 39 -13.03 -20.07 8.17
CA ARG A 39 -13.20 -18.62 8.22
C ARG A 39 -13.54 -18.01 6.88
N LEU A 40 -12.88 -18.46 5.80
CA LEU A 40 -13.27 -18.06 4.44
C LEU A 40 -14.76 -18.34 4.17
N HIS A 41 -15.26 -19.49 4.62
CA HIS A 41 -16.68 -19.86 4.50
C HIS A 41 -17.62 -19.06 5.40
N ALA A 42 -17.15 -18.58 6.55
CA ALA A 42 -17.93 -17.81 7.50
C ALA A 42 -17.96 -16.30 7.18
N ALA A 43 -16.97 -15.80 6.45
CA ALA A 43 -16.85 -14.39 6.09
C ALA A 43 -17.91 -13.97 5.05
N GLU A 44 -18.43 -12.75 5.20
CA GLU A 44 -19.39 -12.16 4.26
C GLU A 44 -18.62 -11.41 3.16
N PRO A 45 -18.77 -11.79 1.87
CA PRO A 45 -18.04 -11.18 0.77
C PRO A 45 -18.63 -9.81 0.43
N GLU A 46 -18.33 -8.81 1.26
CA GLU A 46 -18.66 -7.40 1.00
C GLU A 46 -17.40 -6.60 0.67
N LEU A 47 -17.58 -5.52 -0.10
CA LEU A 47 -16.51 -4.58 -0.44
C LEU A 47 -15.91 -3.98 0.84
N GLY A 48 -14.70 -4.42 1.18
CA GLY A 48 -13.99 -3.98 2.38
C GLY A 48 -14.03 -4.97 3.54
N ASP A 49 -14.64 -6.15 3.40
CA ASP A 49 -14.46 -7.21 4.40
C ASP A 49 -13.01 -7.71 4.37
N THR A 50 -12.30 -7.35 5.42
CA THR A 50 -10.91 -7.74 5.62
C THR A 50 -10.76 -9.22 5.93
N GLU A 51 -11.73 -9.86 6.58
CA GLU A 51 -11.60 -11.27 6.96
C GLU A 51 -11.68 -12.19 5.74
N PHE A 52 -12.66 -11.96 4.86
CA PHE A 52 -12.75 -12.65 3.57
C PHE A 52 -11.46 -12.48 2.76
N THR A 53 -11.04 -11.23 2.54
CA THR A 53 -9.89 -10.89 1.70
C THR A 53 -8.59 -11.53 2.21
N VAL A 54 -8.35 -11.45 3.52
CA VAL A 54 -7.13 -11.99 4.15
C VAL A 54 -7.12 -13.50 4.12
N SER A 55 -8.24 -14.14 4.49
CA SER A 55 -8.34 -15.61 4.49
C SER A 55 -8.12 -16.15 3.09
N LEU A 56 -8.75 -15.54 2.08
CA LEU A 56 -8.57 -15.89 0.68
C LEU A 56 -7.13 -15.68 0.21
N GLY A 57 -6.51 -14.54 0.53
CA GLY A 57 -5.12 -14.25 0.16
C GLY A 57 -4.11 -15.23 0.77
N VAL A 58 -4.28 -15.56 2.05
CA VAL A 58 -3.45 -16.56 2.75
C VAL A 58 -3.60 -17.94 2.12
N LEU A 59 -4.83 -18.39 1.87
CA LEU A 59 -5.09 -19.68 1.23
C LEU A 59 -4.59 -19.72 -0.22
N GLY A 60 -4.69 -18.61 -0.95
CA GLY A 60 -4.09 -18.46 -2.28
C GLY A 60 -2.58 -18.66 -2.27
N CYS A 61 -1.89 -18.03 -1.31
CA CYS A 61 -0.44 -18.18 -1.12
C CYS A 61 -0.05 -19.61 -0.70
N LEU A 62 -0.79 -20.23 0.23
CA LEU A 62 -0.56 -21.60 0.66
C LEU A 62 -0.79 -22.60 -0.47
N GLY A 63 -1.86 -22.42 -1.26
CA GLY A 63 -2.13 -23.26 -2.42
C GLY A 63 -1.01 -23.17 -3.44
N LYS A 64 -0.50 -21.97 -3.73
CA LYS A 64 0.65 -21.75 -4.61
C LYS A 64 1.92 -22.49 -4.12
N ALA A 65 2.07 -22.65 -2.81
CA ALA A 65 3.15 -23.43 -2.20
C ALA A 65 2.94 -24.95 -2.26
N GLY A 66 1.84 -25.42 -2.85
CA GLY A 66 1.51 -26.84 -2.98
C GLY A 66 0.78 -27.43 -1.76
N ILE A 67 0.21 -26.60 -0.88
CA ILE A 67 -0.58 -27.10 0.26
C ILE A 67 -1.97 -27.52 -0.23
N GLU A 68 -2.18 -28.82 -0.40
CA GLU A 68 -3.40 -29.41 -0.99
C GLU A 68 -4.67 -29.01 -0.23
N GLU A 69 -4.65 -29.01 1.11
CA GLU A 69 -5.81 -28.61 1.93
C GLU A 69 -6.27 -27.16 1.62
N ALA A 70 -5.34 -26.25 1.30
CA ALA A 70 -5.67 -24.89 0.91
C ALA A 70 -6.29 -24.84 -0.50
N VAL A 71 -5.74 -25.63 -1.44
CA VAL A 71 -6.26 -25.73 -2.81
C VAL A 71 -7.68 -26.28 -2.82
N ASP A 72 -7.89 -27.39 -2.11
CA ASP A 72 -9.20 -28.06 -2.02
C ASP A 72 -10.23 -27.17 -1.31
N GLY A 73 -9.83 -26.51 -0.21
CA GLY A 73 -10.69 -25.60 0.53
C GLY A 73 -11.18 -24.41 -0.32
N VAL A 74 -10.28 -23.76 -1.06
CA VAL A 74 -10.68 -22.63 -1.92
C VAL A 74 -11.47 -23.11 -3.14
N ARG A 75 -11.15 -24.26 -3.72
CA ARG A 75 -11.94 -24.84 -4.83
C ARG A 75 -13.36 -25.18 -4.37
N ASP A 76 -13.54 -25.77 -3.19
CA ASP A 76 -14.88 -26.00 -2.62
C ASP A 76 -15.63 -24.67 -2.39
N TYR A 77 -14.94 -23.66 -1.85
CA TYR A 77 -15.50 -22.33 -1.69
C TYR A 77 -15.93 -21.70 -3.03
N ILE A 78 -15.14 -21.82 -4.10
CA ILE A 78 -15.52 -21.31 -5.43
C ILE A 78 -16.80 -22.00 -5.93
N VAL A 79 -16.99 -23.28 -5.63
CA VAL A 79 -18.18 -24.01 -6.07
C VAL A 79 -19.43 -23.61 -5.28
N ARG A 80 -19.31 -23.32 -3.98
CA ARG A 80 -20.46 -23.20 -3.06
C ARG A 80 -20.63 -21.84 -2.40
N GLY A 81 -19.53 -21.13 -2.15
CA GLY A 81 -19.45 -19.90 -1.38
C GLY A 81 -20.10 -18.70 -2.08
N PRO A 82 -20.59 -17.70 -1.32
CA PRO A 82 -21.21 -16.51 -1.87
C PRO A 82 -20.23 -15.62 -2.63
N GLY A 83 -18.96 -15.54 -2.20
CA GLY A 83 -17.89 -14.72 -2.79
C GLY A 83 -17.10 -15.43 -3.89
N TRP A 84 -17.70 -16.42 -4.54
CA TRP A 84 -17.01 -17.34 -5.44
C TRP A 84 -16.28 -16.66 -6.60
N GLN A 85 -16.84 -15.57 -7.16
CA GLN A 85 -16.26 -14.89 -8.31
C GLN A 85 -14.93 -14.23 -7.94
N GLU A 86 -14.90 -13.56 -6.78
CA GLU A 86 -13.69 -12.93 -6.25
C GLU A 86 -12.64 -13.99 -5.88
N ALA A 87 -13.05 -15.06 -5.21
CA ALA A 87 -12.17 -16.19 -4.90
C ALA A 87 -11.52 -16.79 -6.14
N LEU A 88 -12.31 -17.02 -7.19
CA LEU A 88 -11.85 -17.55 -8.47
C LEU A 88 -10.89 -16.59 -9.18
N GLU A 89 -11.22 -15.30 -9.23
CA GLU A 89 -10.37 -14.28 -9.85
C GLU A 89 -9.03 -14.10 -9.13
N GLU A 90 -9.04 -14.17 -7.79
CA GLU A 90 -7.83 -14.10 -6.97
C GLU A 90 -6.91 -15.29 -7.28
N VAL A 91 -7.41 -16.52 -7.18
CA VAL A 91 -6.57 -17.70 -7.42
C VAL A 91 -6.17 -17.85 -8.89
N ALA A 92 -7.00 -17.44 -9.86
CA ALA A 92 -6.61 -17.46 -11.26
C ALA A 92 -5.46 -16.51 -11.58
N GLY A 93 -5.29 -15.44 -10.78
CA GLY A 93 -4.14 -14.54 -10.86
C GLY A 93 -2.84 -15.14 -10.32
N GLN A 94 -2.92 -16.19 -9.51
CA GLN A 94 -1.79 -16.73 -8.74
C GLN A 94 -1.41 -18.17 -9.10
N TRP A 95 -2.40 -19.01 -9.41
CA TRP A 95 -2.25 -20.45 -9.59
C TRP A 95 -2.08 -20.84 -11.06
N PRO A 96 -1.44 -21.99 -11.33
CA PRO A 96 -1.40 -22.58 -12.67
C PRO A 96 -2.81 -22.77 -13.24
N VAL A 97 -2.96 -22.55 -14.56
CA VAL A 97 -4.25 -22.71 -15.27
C VAL A 97 -4.90 -24.06 -14.99
N ALA A 98 -4.11 -25.14 -14.98
CA ALA A 98 -4.59 -26.50 -14.74
C ALA A 98 -5.33 -26.69 -13.40
N TRP A 99 -5.15 -25.78 -12.44
CA TRP A 99 -5.74 -25.87 -11.10
C TRP A 99 -7.09 -25.17 -10.97
N TRP A 100 -7.52 -24.41 -11.98
CA TRP A 100 -8.82 -23.74 -11.96
C TRP A 100 -9.58 -23.90 -13.27
N ASP A 101 -8.96 -24.42 -14.33
CA ASP A 101 -9.59 -24.46 -15.64
C ASP A 101 -10.85 -25.32 -15.70
N ASP A 102 -10.85 -26.41 -14.93
CA ASP A 102 -11.95 -27.36 -14.80
C ASP A 102 -13.13 -26.83 -13.97
N LEU A 103 -13.02 -25.62 -13.40
CA LEU A 103 -14.08 -24.99 -12.63
C LEU A 103 -15.14 -24.34 -13.51
N LEU A 104 -14.85 -24.05 -14.79
CA LEU A 104 -15.80 -23.37 -15.68
C LEU A 104 -17.18 -24.06 -15.71
N PRO A 105 -17.30 -25.37 -15.98
CA PRO A 105 -18.63 -26.02 -15.99
C PRO A 105 -19.36 -25.95 -14.64
N GLN A 106 -18.62 -25.86 -13.54
CA GLN A 106 -19.17 -25.82 -12.18
C GLN A 106 -19.68 -24.43 -11.80
N VAL A 107 -19.10 -23.35 -12.34
CA VAL A 107 -19.49 -21.98 -12.00
C VAL A 107 -20.23 -21.25 -13.12
N ARG A 108 -20.24 -21.78 -14.35
CA ARG A 108 -20.84 -21.13 -15.53
C ARG A 108 -22.31 -20.77 -15.34
N HIS A 109 -23.05 -21.62 -14.64
CA HIS A 109 -24.48 -21.42 -14.33
C HIS A 109 -24.72 -20.34 -13.26
N ARG A 110 -23.67 -19.97 -12.50
CA ARG A 110 -23.70 -18.94 -11.46
C ARG A 110 -23.41 -17.55 -12.04
N LEU A 111 -22.74 -17.49 -13.18
CA LEU A 111 -22.42 -16.24 -13.88
C LEU A 111 -23.71 -15.47 -14.23
N ARG A 112 -23.71 -14.18 -13.93
CA ARG A 112 -24.81 -13.25 -14.26
C ARG A 112 -24.44 -12.43 -15.51
N ASP A 113 -25.35 -11.56 -15.93
CA ASP A 113 -25.14 -10.69 -17.10
C ASP A 113 -24.13 -9.55 -16.84
N ASP A 114 -23.53 -9.50 -15.65
CA ASP A 114 -22.52 -8.53 -15.29
C ASP A 114 -21.23 -8.74 -16.08
N LEU A 115 -20.62 -7.63 -16.49
CA LEU A 115 -19.38 -7.69 -17.25
C LEU A 115 -18.20 -8.12 -16.36
N VAL A 116 -17.42 -9.09 -16.83
CA VAL A 116 -16.25 -9.64 -16.14
C VAL A 116 -14.94 -9.19 -16.79
N PHE A 117 -13.82 -9.18 -16.06
CA PHE A 117 -12.54 -8.72 -16.59
C PHE A 117 -11.34 -9.48 -16.01
N GLY A 118 -10.24 -9.56 -16.78
CA GLY A 118 -9.00 -10.22 -16.35
C GLY A 118 -9.07 -11.75 -16.45
N GLU A 119 -8.11 -12.43 -15.81
CA GLU A 119 -8.15 -13.88 -15.61
C GLU A 119 -9.14 -14.25 -14.49
N PRO A 120 -9.85 -15.40 -14.57
CA PRO A 120 -9.76 -16.44 -15.61
C PRO A 120 -10.65 -16.15 -16.84
N TRP A 121 -11.45 -15.09 -16.80
CA TRP A 121 -12.47 -14.78 -17.81
C TRP A 121 -11.88 -14.59 -19.21
N THR A 122 -10.73 -13.93 -19.30
CA THR A 122 -10.01 -13.70 -20.56
C THR A 122 -9.53 -15.02 -21.17
N HIS A 123 -9.16 -16.00 -20.34
CA HIS A 123 -8.77 -17.33 -20.80
C HIS A 123 -9.97 -18.12 -21.31
N TRP A 124 -11.09 -18.14 -20.57
CA TRP A 124 -12.29 -18.88 -20.96
C TRP A 124 -13.05 -18.24 -22.13
N ALA A 125 -13.07 -16.91 -22.25
CA ALA A 125 -13.77 -16.21 -23.34
C ALA A 125 -13.20 -16.53 -24.75
N ARG A 126 -12.01 -17.13 -24.83
CA ARG A 126 -11.43 -17.62 -26.10
C ARG A 126 -12.14 -18.86 -26.64
N ARG A 127 -12.84 -19.61 -25.78
CA ARG A 127 -13.53 -20.87 -26.13
C ARG A 127 -15.01 -20.89 -25.79
N ASP A 128 -15.48 -19.99 -24.91
CA ASP A 128 -16.90 -19.73 -24.68
C ASP A 128 -17.23 -18.26 -25.02
N PRO A 129 -17.78 -17.98 -26.23
CA PRO A 129 -18.21 -16.64 -26.62
C PRO A 129 -19.34 -16.05 -25.74
N GLY A 130 -20.01 -16.87 -24.93
CA GLY A 130 -21.08 -16.45 -24.02
C GLY A 130 -20.58 -15.81 -22.72
N ILE A 131 -19.27 -15.62 -22.54
CA ILE A 131 -18.70 -14.92 -21.38
C ILE A 131 -18.74 -13.40 -21.61
N PRO A 132 -19.40 -12.60 -20.74
CA PRO A 132 -19.60 -11.17 -20.91
C PRO A 132 -18.34 -10.35 -20.56
N LEU A 133 -17.28 -10.47 -21.36
CA LEU A 133 -16.00 -9.82 -21.07
C LEU A 133 -16.04 -8.29 -21.28
N GLN A 134 -15.73 -7.51 -20.25
CA GLN A 134 -15.57 -6.06 -20.33
C GLN A 134 -14.32 -5.70 -21.15
N ARG A 135 -14.53 -5.07 -22.31
CA ARG A 135 -13.45 -4.46 -23.08
C ARG A 135 -13.19 -3.05 -22.56
N ARG A 136 -11.94 -2.74 -22.24
CA ARG A 136 -11.55 -1.43 -21.72
C ARG A 136 -11.84 -0.35 -22.77
N ALA A 137 -12.82 0.51 -22.51
CA ALA A 137 -13.05 1.69 -23.33
C ALA A 137 -11.88 2.67 -23.11
N THR A 138 -11.20 3.05 -24.19
CA THR A 138 -10.19 4.12 -24.12
C THR A 138 -10.95 5.43 -24.23
N PRO A 139 -10.90 6.33 -23.23
CA PRO A 139 -11.55 7.63 -23.36
C PRO A 139 -10.89 8.39 -24.53
N PRO A 140 -11.68 9.12 -25.34
CA PRO A 140 -11.14 9.87 -26.46
C PRO A 140 -10.18 10.97 -25.97
N PRO A 141 -8.99 11.12 -26.58
CA PRO A 141 -8.08 12.21 -26.25
C PRO A 141 -8.70 13.55 -26.70
N GLY A 142 -8.67 14.60 -25.86
CA GLY A 142 -8.90 15.97 -26.36
C GLY A 142 -9.52 17.07 -25.49
N HIS A 143 -9.94 16.83 -24.23
CA HIS A 143 -10.65 17.89 -23.47
C HIS A 143 -10.12 18.09 -22.04
N SER A 144 -8.80 18.14 -21.84
CA SER A 144 -8.25 18.53 -20.53
C SER A 144 -8.26 20.05 -20.39
N PRO A 145 -8.85 20.64 -19.33
CA PRO A 145 -8.84 22.10 -19.12
C PRO A 145 -7.42 22.68 -19.02
N SER A 146 -7.19 23.93 -19.43
CA SER A 146 -5.89 24.60 -19.24
C SER A 146 -5.56 24.83 -17.75
N SER A 147 -4.29 25.04 -17.38
CA SER A 147 -3.92 25.31 -15.97
C SER A 147 -4.66 26.53 -15.43
N ALA A 148 -4.78 27.59 -16.23
CA ALA A 148 -5.54 28.79 -15.88
C ALA A 148 -7.02 28.47 -15.55
N ALA A 149 -7.67 27.58 -16.32
CA ALA A 149 -9.06 27.17 -16.06
C ALA A 149 -9.18 26.33 -14.77
N LEU A 150 -8.17 25.52 -14.46
CA LEU A 150 -8.10 24.76 -13.21
C LEU A 150 -7.90 25.69 -12.01
N LEU A 151 -6.98 26.66 -12.08
CA LEU A 151 -6.76 27.67 -11.04
C LEU A 151 -8.01 28.53 -10.82
N ALA A 152 -8.69 28.95 -11.89
CA ALA A 152 -9.97 29.65 -11.79
C ALA A 152 -11.05 28.80 -11.11
N THR A 153 -11.06 27.49 -11.35
CA THR A 153 -11.96 26.55 -10.66
C THR A 153 -11.69 26.48 -9.16
N LEU A 154 -10.43 26.54 -8.74
CA LEU A 154 -10.04 26.52 -7.32
C LEU A 154 -10.42 27.81 -6.58
N ARG A 155 -10.45 28.94 -7.28
CA ARG A 155 -10.88 30.23 -6.73
C ARG A 155 -12.38 30.32 -6.47
N ASP A 156 -13.17 29.55 -7.19
CA ASP A 156 -14.63 29.59 -7.11
C ASP A 156 -15.13 28.62 -6.02
N PRO A 157 -15.64 29.12 -4.86
CA PRO A 157 -16.14 28.25 -3.80
C PRO A 157 -17.37 27.44 -4.24
N ALA A 158 -18.17 27.94 -5.20
CA ALA A 158 -19.33 27.22 -5.72
C ALA A 158 -18.94 25.95 -6.51
N ARG A 159 -17.67 25.84 -6.92
CA ARG A 159 -17.11 24.68 -7.64
C ARG A 159 -16.35 23.72 -6.74
N ARG A 160 -16.60 23.74 -5.42
CA ARG A 160 -15.89 22.90 -4.43
C ARG A 160 -15.72 21.42 -4.82
N ARG A 161 -16.73 20.81 -5.44
CA ARG A 161 -16.70 19.42 -5.94
C ARG A 161 -15.61 19.16 -6.99
N LEU A 162 -15.21 20.18 -7.74
CA LEU A 162 -14.20 20.13 -8.79
C LEU A 162 -12.78 20.42 -8.28
N HIS A 163 -12.62 20.90 -7.05
CA HIS A 163 -11.30 21.29 -6.52
C HIS A 163 -10.32 20.13 -6.45
N ARG A 164 -10.75 18.96 -5.93
CA ARG A 164 -9.89 17.78 -5.84
C ARG A 164 -9.47 17.24 -7.23
N PRO A 165 -10.38 17.07 -8.21
CA PRO A 165 -10.01 16.75 -9.60
C PRO A 165 -9.05 17.78 -10.21
N ALA A 166 -9.30 19.08 -9.99
CA ALA A 166 -8.44 20.14 -10.51
C ALA A 166 -7.02 20.10 -9.94
N LEU A 167 -6.89 19.92 -8.61
CA LEU A 167 -5.59 19.74 -7.95
C LEU A 167 -4.84 18.50 -8.46
N ARG A 168 -5.54 17.37 -8.66
CA ARG A 168 -4.94 16.15 -9.24
C ARG A 168 -4.40 16.37 -10.65
N GLU A 169 -5.10 17.17 -11.44
CA GLU A 169 -4.69 17.49 -12.81
C GLU A 169 -3.53 18.50 -12.83
N LEU A 170 -3.55 19.52 -11.96
CA LEU A 170 -2.42 20.44 -11.76
C LEU A 170 -1.16 19.71 -11.29
N ALA A 171 -1.28 18.72 -10.40
CA ALA A 171 -0.14 17.93 -9.92
C ALA A 171 0.56 17.08 -11.01
N ARG A 172 -0.04 16.95 -12.21
CA ARG A 172 0.56 16.26 -13.37
C ARG A 172 1.24 17.22 -14.34
N ARG A 173 1.27 18.51 -14.03
CA ARG A 173 1.75 19.61 -14.89
C ARG A 173 2.95 20.30 -14.24
N PRO A 174 3.65 21.18 -14.97
CA PRO A 174 4.59 22.10 -14.35
C PRO A 174 3.95 22.83 -13.17
N ALA A 175 4.75 23.05 -12.12
CA ALA A 175 4.28 23.63 -10.88
C ALA A 175 3.78 25.07 -11.09
N GLU A 176 2.62 25.41 -10.53
CA GLU A 176 1.99 26.73 -10.67
C GLU A 176 2.14 27.54 -9.37
N PRO A 177 3.02 28.57 -9.30
CA PRO A 177 3.25 29.33 -8.06
C PRO A 177 2.01 30.06 -7.55
N GLU A 178 1.10 30.43 -8.46
CA GLU A 178 -0.19 31.08 -8.17
C GLU A 178 -1.08 30.24 -7.23
N LEU A 179 -0.85 28.93 -7.19
CA LEU A 179 -1.56 28.03 -6.28
C LEU A 179 -1.28 28.33 -4.79
N LEU A 180 -0.12 28.89 -4.44
CA LEU A 180 0.20 29.28 -3.07
C LEU A 180 -0.80 30.33 -2.54
N GLU A 181 -1.09 31.36 -3.34
CA GLU A 181 -2.03 32.42 -2.95
C GLU A 181 -3.47 31.92 -2.90
N ILE A 182 -3.85 31.02 -3.82
CA ILE A 182 -5.19 30.42 -3.82
C ILE A 182 -5.39 29.55 -2.57
N VAL A 183 -4.40 28.73 -2.21
CA VAL A 183 -4.46 27.87 -1.01
C VAL A 183 -4.57 28.70 0.27
N GLY A 184 -3.94 29.88 0.31
CA GLY A 184 -4.03 30.79 1.46
C GLY A 184 -5.41 31.39 1.70
N THR A 185 -6.36 31.27 0.75
CA THR A 185 -7.68 31.90 0.84
C THR A 185 -8.85 30.94 0.67
N MET A 186 -8.63 29.73 0.12
CA MET A 186 -9.68 28.74 -0.12
C MET A 186 -9.96 27.84 1.11
N ASP A 187 -11.12 27.18 1.14
CA ASP A 187 -11.38 26.05 2.04
C ASP A 187 -10.55 24.82 1.63
N THR A 188 -9.55 24.47 2.44
CA THR A 188 -8.67 23.33 2.19
C THR A 188 -9.08 22.08 2.96
N THR A 189 -10.24 22.07 3.63
CA THR A 189 -10.71 20.94 4.45
C THR A 189 -10.75 19.65 3.64
N GLY A 190 -10.03 18.62 4.09
CA GLY A 190 -9.93 17.36 3.37
C GLY A 190 -9.28 17.48 1.99
N LEU A 191 -8.50 18.53 1.69
CA LEU A 191 -7.73 18.68 0.44
C LEU A 191 -6.21 18.63 0.64
N GLY A 192 -5.71 18.56 1.89
CA GLY A 192 -4.30 18.62 2.24
C GLY A 192 -3.37 17.82 1.32
N GLY A 193 -3.56 16.50 1.21
CA GLY A 193 -2.72 15.66 0.35
C GLY A 193 -2.89 15.88 -1.17
N ALA A 194 -3.98 16.51 -1.63
CA ALA A 194 -4.10 16.92 -3.04
C ALA A 194 -3.36 18.24 -3.30
N ILE A 195 -3.43 19.18 -2.35
CA ILE A 195 -2.70 20.45 -2.38
C ILE A 195 -1.20 20.20 -2.29
N ALA A 196 -0.76 19.40 -1.32
CA ALA A 196 0.64 19.04 -1.13
C ALA A 196 1.25 18.45 -2.41
N ARG A 197 0.58 17.48 -3.06
CA ARG A 197 1.05 16.90 -4.32
C ARG A 197 1.20 17.91 -5.46
N ALA A 198 0.36 18.95 -5.50
CA ALA A 198 0.46 20.01 -6.50
C ALA A 198 1.55 21.04 -6.18
N LEU A 199 1.87 21.24 -4.90
CA LEU A 199 2.84 22.24 -4.43
C LEU A 199 4.26 21.71 -4.18
N VAL A 200 4.43 20.43 -3.84
CA VAL A 200 5.76 19.81 -3.62
C VAL A 200 6.72 20.05 -4.80
N PRO A 201 6.29 20.00 -6.08
CA PRO A 201 7.15 20.34 -7.21
C PRO A 201 7.71 21.79 -7.22
N LEU A 202 7.12 22.75 -6.48
CA LEU A 202 7.70 24.08 -6.31
C LEU A 202 8.96 24.08 -5.44
N GLY A 203 9.22 23.00 -4.71
CA GLY A 203 10.40 22.86 -3.86
C GLY A 203 10.44 23.89 -2.73
N ARG A 204 11.65 24.41 -2.47
CA ARG A 204 11.90 25.41 -1.42
C ARG A 204 11.10 26.71 -1.58
N ALA A 205 10.63 27.05 -2.78
CA ALA A 205 9.81 28.23 -3.00
C ALA A 205 8.47 28.19 -2.24
N ALA A 206 7.98 26.99 -1.90
CA ALA A 206 6.74 26.83 -1.13
C ALA A 206 6.92 26.94 0.39
N VAL A 207 8.17 26.86 0.91
CA VAL A 207 8.44 26.81 2.36
C VAL A 207 7.91 28.05 3.11
N PRO A 208 8.13 29.30 2.64
CA PRO A 208 7.60 30.46 3.36
C PRO A 208 6.08 30.46 3.50
N ALA A 209 5.35 29.94 2.51
CA ALA A 209 3.90 29.81 2.58
C ALA A 209 3.49 28.70 3.56
N ALA A 210 4.17 27.54 3.50
CA ALA A 210 3.93 26.43 4.40
C ALA A 210 4.19 26.81 5.87
N GLN A 211 5.25 27.58 6.16
CA GLN A 211 5.53 28.10 7.51
C GLN A 211 4.39 29.00 8.02
N ARG A 212 3.87 29.90 7.18
CA ARG A 212 2.71 30.73 7.54
C ARG A 212 1.46 29.90 7.81
N TRP A 213 1.21 28.87 7.00
CA TRP A 213 0.06 27.98 7.17
C TRP A 213 0.18 27.09 8.41
N ALA A 214 1.40 26.67 8.78
CA ALA A 214 1.63 25.85 9.96
C ALA A 214 1.53 26.65 11.28
N ALA A 215 1.73 27.97 11.22
CA ALA A 215 1.65 28.85 12.38
C ALA A 215 0.20 29.14 12.84
N VAL A 216 -0.80 28.81 12.02
CA VAL A 216 -2.22 28.99 12.34
C VAL A 216 -2.91 27.63 12.44
N ASP A 217 -3.70 27.43 13.50
CA ASP A 217 -4.55 26.25 13.61
C ASP A 217 -5.68 26.34 12.58
N GLY A 218 -5.70 25.41 11.62
CA GLY A 218 -6.74 25.38 10.61
C GLY A 218 -6.44 24.51 9.39
N PRO A 219 -7.36 24.48 8.41
CA PRO A 219 -7.30 23.61 7.25
C PRO A 219 -6.01 23.63 6.41
N PRO A 220 -5.28 24.75 6.20
CA PRO A 220 -4.09 24.73 5.34
C PRO A 220 -2.89 24.04 6.01
N ARG A 221 -2.96 23.77 7.33
CA ARG A 221 -1.93 23.01 8.06
C ARG A 221 -1.66 21.65 7.44
N GLY A 222 -2.71 20.92 7.04
CA GLY A 222 -2.57 19.61 6.38
C GLY A 222 -1.89 19.65 5.00
N ALA A 223 -1.75 20.83 4.38
CA ALA A 223 -0.95 21.02 3.18
C ALA A 223 0.47 21.52 3.49
N ALA A 224 0.66 22.18 4.63
CA ALA A 224 1.95 22.70 5.07
C ALA A 224 2.93 21.59 5.47
N ILE A 225 2.46 20.62 6.27
CA ILE A 225 3.31 19.59 6.85
C ILE A 225 4.13 18.83 5.80
N PRO A 226 3.56 18.31 4.69
CA PRO A 226 4.36 17.60 3.68
C PRO A 226 5.41 18.50 3.00
N ILE A 227 5.14 19.79 2.85
CA ILE A 227 6.09 20.75 2.26
C ILE A 227 7.26 21.01 3.22
N LEU A 228 6.97 21.24 4.51
CA LEU A 228 7.99 21.43 5.53
C LEU A 228 8.81 20.15 5.74
N ALA A 229 8.16 18.99 5.71
CA ALA A 229 8.84 17.71 5.79
C ALA A 229 9.85 17.53 4.64
N ALA A 230 9.42 17.83 3.41
CA ALA A 230 10.26 17.69 2.22
C ALA A 230 11.40 18.73 2.14
N PHE A 231 11.14 19.99 2.49
CA PHE A 231 12.05 21.11 2.15
C PHE A 231 12.48 21.99 3.32
N GLY A 232 11.85 21.84 4.48
CA GLY A 232 12.13 22.62 5.68
C GLY A 232 13.52 22.39 6.27
N ASP A 233 13.90 23.23 7.21
CA ASP A 233 15.19 23.21 7.88
C ASP A 233 15.07 23.10 9.41
N ALA A 234 16.17 23.36 10.13
CA ALA A 234 16.21 23.27 11.57
C ALA A 234 15.17 24.17 12.28
N SER A 235 14.74 25.28 11.65
CA SER A 235 13.71 26.16 12.18
C SER A 235 12.30 25.54 12.18
N ASP A 236 12.06 24.54 11.33
CA ASP A 236 10.77 23.87 11.19
C ASP A 236 10.61 22.66 12.12
N VAL A 237 11.69 22.23 12.80
CA VAL A 237 11.67 21.07 13.70
C VAL A 237 10.58 21.15 14.77
N PRO A 238 10.34 22.29 15.46
CA PRO A 238 9.26 22.39 16.44
C PRO A 238 7.87 22.08 15.86
N VAL A 239 7.59 22.51 14.62
CA VAL A 239 6.31 22.25 13.93
C VAL A 239 6.18 20.77 13.60
N LEU A 240 7.24 20.13 13.10
CA LEU A 240 7.24 18.70 12.78
C LEU A 240 7.05 17.83 14.03
N LEU A 241 7.69 18.20 15.15
CA LEU A 241 7.50 17.50 16.43
C LEU A 241 6.11 17.72 17.02
N ALA A 242 5.54 18.91 16.88
CA ALA A 242 4.16 19.17 17.28
C ALA A 242 3.17 18.32 16.46
N GLU A 243 3.46 18.07 15.19
CA GLU A 243 2.65 17.17 14.37
C GLU A 243 2.75 15.71 14.83
N ILE A 244 3.96 15.22 15.16
CA ILE A 244 4.12 13.89 15.78
C ILE A 244 3.31 13.80 17.08
N ALA A 245 3.36 14.81 17.94
CA ALA A 245 2.58 14.83 19.17
C ALA A 245 1.06 14.86 18.91
N CYS A 246 0.61 15.49 17.82
CA CYS A 246 -0.78 15.47 17.40
C CYS A 246 -1.21 14.06 16.97
N LEU A 247 -0.40 13.37 16.16
CA LEU A 247 -0.63 11.98 15.76
C LEU A 247 -0.66 11.04 16.96
N ASP A 248 0.22 11.25 17.94
CA ASP A 248 0.25 10.48 19.19
C ASP A 248 -1.04 10.63 20.01
N GLY A 249 -1.69 11.80 19.93
CA GLY A 249 -2.97 12.09 20.57
C GLY A 249 -4.18 11.48 19.87
N THR A 250 -4.01 10.91 18.69
CA THR A 250 -5.07 10.30 17.88
C THR A 250 -4.78 8.81 17.65
N PRO A 251 -4.97 7.94 18.67
CA PRO A 251 -4.51 6.54 18.60
C PRO A 251 -5.13 5.71 17.46
N ASP A 252 -6.29 6.10 16.96
CA ASP A 252 -6.94 5.44 15.80
C ASP A 252 -6.32 5.85 14.45
N HIS A 253 -5.50 6.91 14.42
CA HIS A 253 -4.81 7.41 13.23
C HIS A 253 -3.34 6.99 13.25
N LEU A 254 -3.09 5.78 12.73
CA LEU A 254 -1.77 5.15 12.77
C LEU A 254 -0.85 5.53 11.59
N CYS A 255 -1.24 6.50 10.76
CA CYS A 255 -0.50 6.95 9.58
C CYS A 255 -0.12 8.45 9.68
N GLY A 256 0.91 8.85 8.94
CA GLY A 256 1.40 10.22 8.79
C GLY A 256 2.78 10.47 9.41
N TYR A 257 3.46 9.43 9.92
CA TYR A 257 4.77 9.56 10.53
C TYR A 257 5.89 9.51 9.50
N ASP A 258 5.69 8.85 8.36
CA ASP A 258 6.70 8.63 7.32
C ASP A 258 7.43 9.90 6.86
N ASP A 259 6.67 10.92 6.44
CA ASP A 259 7.22 12.21 6.00
C ASP A 259 7.93 12.92 7.15
N LEU A 260 7.38 12.84 8.37
CA LEU A 260 7.92 13.50 9.57
C LEU A 260 9.26 12.90 10.00
N VAL A 261 9.36 11.57 10.13
CA VAL A 261 10.63 10.93 10.52
C VAL A 261 11.68 11.06 9.44
N THR A 262 11.27 11.04 8.16
CA THR A 262 12.16 11.30 7.02
C THR A 262 12.71 12.72 7.08
N ALA A 263 11.87 13.71 7.40
CA ALA A 263 12.28 15.10 7.56
C ALA A 263 13.28 15.28 8.71
N LEU A 264 13.00 14.73 9.89
CA LEU A 264 13.89 14.83 11.05
C LEU A 264 15.25 14.16 10.80
N ALA A 265 15.27 13.04 10.08
CA ALA A 265 16.51 12.37 9.68
C ALA A 265 17.30 13.21 8.66
N ARG A 266 16.60 13.82 7.70
CA ARG A 266 17.18 14.70 6.66
C ARG A 266 17.76 16.00 7.27
N ILE A 267 17.05 16.62 8.21
CA ILE A 267 17.45 17.89 8.83
C ILE A 267 18.74 17.70 9.65
N GLY A 268 18.91 16.56 10.31
CA GLY A 268 20.15 16.24 11.01
C GLY A 268 20.27 16.88 12.40
N GLY A 269 21.44 16.71 13.01
CA GLY A 269 21.80 17.35 14.28
C GLY A 269 20.84 16.99 15.42
N PRO A 270 20.40 17.97 16.24
CA PRO A 270 19.46 17.71 17.34
C PRO A 270 18.12 17.09 16.90
N ALA A 271 17.68 17.34 15.66
CA ALA A 271 16.43 16.76 15.13
C ALA A 271 16.52 15.23 14.98
N THR A 272 17.71 14.71 14.69
CA THR A 272 17.94 13.26 14.57
C THR A 272 18.02 12.59 15.94
N ALA A 273 18.45 13.30 16.99
CA ALA A 273 18.63 12.74 18.33
C ALA A 273 17.31 12.28 18.98
N VAL A 274 16.16 12.80 18.55
CA VAL A 274 14.84 12.39 19.07
C VAL A 274 14.28 11.15 18.38
N LEU A 275 14.79 10.81 17.19
CA LEU A 275 14.24 9.73 16.36
C LEU A 275 14.26 8.35 17.03
N PRO A 276 15.31 7.91 17.76
CA PRO A 276 15.32 6.58 18.35
C PRO A 276 14.12 6.31 19.27
N ALA A 277 13.68 7.31 20.04
CA ALA A 277 12.52 7.18 20.92
C ALA A 277 11.21 7.08 20.12
N ILE A 278 11.05 7.93 19.11
CA ILE A 278 9.88 7.93 18.22
C ILE A 278 9.79 6.60 17.46
N LEU A 279 10.89 6.18 16.83
CA LEU A 279 10.96 4.97 16.01
C LEU A 279 10.67 3.70 16.80
N ARG A 280 11.22 3.54 18.00
CA ARG A 280 10.89 2.40 18.88
C ARG A 280 9.40 2.29 19.19
N ARG A 281 8.73 3.44 19.36
CA ARG A 281 7.30 3.49 19.66
C ARG A 281 6.44 3.13 18.43
N ILE A 282 6.77 3.68 17.26
CA ILE A 282 5.93 3.51 16.06
C ILE A 282 6.21 2.21 15.28
N TRP A 283 7.40 1.61 15.44
CA TRP A 283 7.79 0.36 14.76
C TRP A 283 6.85 -0.81 15.07
N LEU A 284 6.44 -0.93 16.34
CA LEU A 284 5.58 -2.00 16.83
C LEU A 284 4.09 -1.75 16.58
N THR A 285 3.72 -0.67 15.90
CA THR A 285 2.32 -0.43 15.56
C THR A 285 1.85 -1.44 14.51
N PRO A 286 0.55 -1.78 14.49
CA PRO A 286 -0.03 -2.64 13.46
C PRO A 286 0.03 -2.05 12.02
N HIS A 287 0.34 -0.74 11.92
CA HIS A 287 0.50 -0.03 10.66
C HIS A 287 1.89 -0.25 10.07
N SER A 288 1.94 -1.10 9.03
CA SER A 288 3.19 -1.52 8.40
C SER A 288 3.62 -0.62 7.24
N TYR A 289 2.69 0.04 6.55
CA TYR A 289 2.92 0.79 5.31
C TYR A 289 4.10 1.78 5.38
N GLU A 290 4.24 2.47 6.51
CA GLU A 290 5.27 3.50 6.71
C GLU A 290 6.63 2.96 7.21
N ARG A 291 6.72 1.67 7.54
CA ARG A 291 7.93 1.06 8.12
C ARG A 291 9.17 1.20 7.26
N ALA A 292 9.01 1.25 5.93
CA ALA A 292 10.16 1.49 5.04
C ALA A 292 10.79 2.86 5.31
N SER A 293 9.98 3.90 5.57
CA SER A 293 10.45 5.22 5.94
C SER A 293 11.06 5.23 7.34
N TYR A 294 10.46 4.48 8.28
CA TYR A 294 11.00 4.31 9.64
C TYR A 294 12.39 3.68 9.61
N LEU A 295 12.58 2.62 8.83
CA LEU A 295 13.86 1.93 8.69
C LEU A 295 14.92 2.82 8.05
N ARG A 296 14.57 3.64 7.04
CA ARG A 296 15.49 4.65 6.48
C ARG A 296 15.92 5.67 7.54
N ALA A 297 14.97 6.19 8.30
CA ALA A 297 15.26 7.13 9.37
C ALA A 297 16.11 6.50 10.49
N CYS A 298 15.83 5.25 10.87
CA CYS A 298 16.59 4.49 11.86
C CYS A 298 18.05 4.31 11.43
N ARG A 299 18.31 3.98 10.17
CA ARG A 299 19.68 3.85 9.66
C ARG A 299 20.51 5.13 9.76
N ILE A 300 19.87 6.29 9.73
CA ILE A 300 20.53 7.58 9.90
C ILE A 300 20.72 7.89 11.39
N ALA A 301 19.69 7.66 12.21
CA ALA A 301 19.66 8.08 13.60
C ALA A 301 20.34 7.12 14.59
N ASP A 302 20.28 5.82 14.32
CA ASP A 302 20.77 4.75 15.18
C ASP A 302 21.22 3.54 14.32
N PRO A 303 22.38 3.62 13.66
CA PRO A 303 22.88 2.54 12.80
C PRO A 303 22.97 1.17 13.50
N PRO A 304 23.42 1.06 14.76
CA PRO A 304 23.41 -0.22 15.47
C PRO A 304 22.01 -0.82 15.64
N ALA A 305 21.01 -0.02 16.03
CA ALA A 305 19.64 -0.53 16.12
C ALA A 305 19.07 -0.92 14.74
N ALA A 306 19.45 -0.17 13.69
CA ALA A 306 18.99 -0.45 12.34
C ALA A 306 19.47 -1.79 11.80
N GLU A 307 20.62 -2.32 12.25
CA GLU A 307 21.12 -3.62 11.80
C GLU A 307 20.15 -4.76 12.16
N SER A 308 19.65 -4.78 13.40
CA SER A 308 18.64 -5.75 13.82
C SER A 308 17.34 -5.60 13.00
N LEU A 309 16.91 -4.37 12.75
CA LEU A 309 15.71 -4.11 11.95
C LEU A 309 15.88 -4.46 10.48
N LEU A 310 17.09 -4.37 9.92
CA LEU A 310 17.40 -4.83 8.57
C LEU A 310 17.31 -6.35 8.47
N VAL A 311 17.83 -7.07 9.46
CA VAL A 311 17.67 -8.53 9.55
C VAL A 311 16.19 -8.88 9.67
N GLU A 312 15.45 -8.31 10.62
CA GLU A 312 14.00 -8.52 10.76
C GLU A 312 13.24 -8.17 9.47
N GLY A 313 13.61 -7.05 8.84
CA GLY A 313 12.99 -6.51 7.64
C GLY A 313 12.99 -7.44 6.43
N LEU A 314 13.85 -8.46 6.38
CA LEU A 314 13.80 -9.49 5.33
C LEU A 314 12.50 -10.31 5.35
N TRP A 315 11.81 -10.40 6.50
CA TRP A 315 10.52 -11.11 6.65
C TRP A 315 9.32 -10.16 6.55
N ASP A 316 9.52 -8.84 6.50
CA ASP A 316 8.42 -7.88 6.65
C ASP A 316 7.37 -8.01 5.53
N CYS A 317 6.12 -7.66 5.84
CA CYS A 317 5.02 -7.70 4.88
C CYS A 317 5.09 -6.58 3.83
N GLU A 318 5.84 -5.51 4.09
CA GLU A 318 6.07 -4.44 3.13
C GLU A 318 7.22 -4.76 2.17
N GLU A 319 6.94 -4.72 0.86
CA GLU A 319 7.98 -4.85 -0.17
C GLU A 319 9.07 -3.78 -0.01
N GLY A 320 8.69 -2.57 0.39
CA GLY A 320 9.63 -1.46 0.62
C GLY A 320 10.64 -1.74 1.73
N VAL A 321 10.20 -2.38 2.82
CA VAL A 321 11.06 -2.77 3.93
C VAL A 321 11.99 -3.90 3.49
N ARG A 322 11.44 -4.95 2.86
CA ARG A 322 12.24 -6.08 2.36
C ARG A 322 13.31 -5.64 1.37
N ARG A 323 12.98 -4.72 0.46
CA ARG A 323 13.96 -4.17 -0.50
C ARG A 323 15.09 -3.44 0.21
N LEU A 324 14.76 -2.59 1.17
CA LEU A 324 15.76 -1.84 1.94
C LEU A 324 16.64 -2.77 2.80
N ALA A 325 16.04 -3.82 3.38
CA ALA A 325 16.74 -4.88 4.08
C ALA A 325 17.76 -5.57 3.17
N VAL A 326 17.33 -6.09 2.02
CA VAL A 326 18.22 -6.77 1.05
C VAL A 326 19.36 -5.87 0.57
N GLU A 327 19.11 -4.57 0.38
CA GLU A 327 20.12 -3.63 -0.10
C GLU A 327 21.22 -3.34 0.93
N HIS A 328 20.94 -3.49 2.22
CA HIS A 328 21.80 -2.92 3.28
C HIS A 328 22.17 -3.85 4.43
N VAL A 329 21.50 -5.00 4.59
CA VAL A 329 21.81 -5.96 5.65
C VAL A 329 23.23 -6.51 5.50
N ALA A 330 23.96 -6.68 6.61
CA ALA A 330 25.26 -7.35 6.56
C ALA A 330 25.09 -8.84 6.24
N LEU A 331 25.92 -9.37 5.33
CA LEU A 331 25.82 -10.75 4.85
C LEU A 331 26.49 -11.76 5.80
N SER A 332 25.87 -11.97 6.96
CA SER A 332 26.20 -13.08 7.87
C SER A 332 25.77 -14.44 7.31
N ALA A 333 26.19 -15.54 7.94
CA ALA A 333 25.76 -16.89 7.54
C ALA A 333 24.23 -17.05 7.64
N GLU A 334 23.64 -16.58 8.74
CA GLU A 334 22.18 -16.57 8.98
C GLU A 334 21.43 -15.77 7.90
N VAL A 335 21.92 -14.58 7.55
CA VAL A 335 21.30 -13.75 6.52
C VAL A 335 21.35 -14.42 5.15
N ARG A 336 22.44 -15.11 4.82
CA ARG A 336 22.55 -15.86 3.55
C ARG A 336 21.58 -17.02 3.49
N GLU A 337 21.47 -17.79 4.56
CA GLU A 337 20.50 -18.88 4.66
C GLU A 337 19.07 -18.37 4.47
N ARG A 338 18.73 -17.27 5.14
CA ARG A 338 17.43 -16.63 5.01
C ARG A 338 17.14 -16.09 3.63
N LEU A 339 18.11 -15.45 2.98
CA LEU A 339 17.96 -14.98 1.60
C LEU A 339 17.80 -16.15 0.62
N ALA A 340 18.54 -17.26 0.83
CA ALA A 340 18.39 -18.47 0.02
C ALA A 340 16.99 -19.08 0.18
N TYR A 341 16.51 -19.19 1.42
CA TYR A 341 15.14 -19.60 1.71
C TYR A 341 14.11 -18.74 0.96
N LEU A 342 14.21 -17.41 1.07
CA LEU A 342 13.25 -16.48 0.46
C LEU A 342 13.28 -16.53 -1.07
N ARG A 343 14.47 -16.71 -1.66
CA ARG A 343 14.64 -16.85 -3.11
C ARG A 343 13.92 -18.10 -3.63
N ASP A 344 14.00 -19.19 -2.87
CA ASP A 344 13.51 -20.50 -3.28
C ASP A 344 12.06 -20.76 -2.82
N ASP A 345 11.47 -19.83 -2.07
CA ASP A 345 10.11 -19.92 -1.55
C ASP A 345 9.05 -19.68 -2.65
N PRO A 346 8.17 -20.66 -2.97
CA PRO A 346 7.09 -20.47 -3.94
C PRO A 346 6.07 -19.40 -3.52
N ILE A 347 5.94 -19.09 -2.22
CA ILE A 347 5.05 -18.04 -1.71
C ILE A 347 5.54 -16.65 -2.14
N GLU A 348 6.87 -16.47 -2.30
CA GLU A 348 7.49 -15.17 -2.60
C GLU A 348 7.33 -14.69 -4.06
N ASP A 349 6.76 -15.51 -4.96
CA ASP A 349 6.72 -15.10 -6.37
C ASP A 349 5.79 -13.88 -6.63
N PRO A 350 6.31 -12.79 -7.22
CA PRO A 350 5.68 -11.47 -7.30
C PRO A 350 4.47 -11.37 -8.26
N ARG A 351 3.99 -12.48 -8.82
CA ARG A 351 2.82 -12.47 -9.72
C ARG A 351 1.49 -12.32 -8.97
N GLY A 352 1.42 -12.76 -7.71
CA GLY A 352 0.22 -12.59 -6.87
C GLY A 352 -0.02 -11.16 -6.40
N ALA A 353 1.04 -10.38 -6.18
CA ALA A 353 0.94 -8.97 -5.81
C ALA A 353 0.48 -8.03 -6.96
N ARG A 354 0.28 -8.54 -8.17
CA ARG A 354 0.03 -7.70 -9.37
C ARG A 354 -1.38 -7.11 -9.47
N ARG A 355 -2.37 -7.65 -8.75
CA ARG A 355 -3.75 -7.12 -8.84
C ARG A 355 -3.99 -5.87 -7.99
N ARG A 356 -3.10 -5.54 -7.04
CA ARG A 356 -3.36 -4.51 -6.03
C ARG A 356 -2.62 -3.17 -6.19
N GLY A 357 -1.80 -2.96 -7.22
CA GLY A 357 -1.17 -1.65 -7.43
C GLY A 357 -0.02 -1.68 -8.42
N ARG A 358 0.10 -0.63 -9.24
CA ARG A 358 1.18 -0.50 -10.23
C ARG A 358 2.54 -0.42 -9.52
N THR A 359 3.28 -1.53 -9.41
CA THR A 359 4.74 -1.66 -9.68
C THR A 359 5.37 -3.04 -9.34
N ALA A 360 4.70 -4.18 -9.55
CA ALA A 360 5.34 -5.49 -9.32
C ALA A 360 6.18 -5.97 -10.52
N GLY A 361 7.41 -5.46 -10.61
CA GLY A 361 8.32 -5.81 -11.70
C GLY A 361 9.80 -5.56 -11.40
N ARG A 362 10.31 -5.90 -10.21
CA ARG A 362 11.75 -5.70 -9.94
C ARG A 362 12.41 -6.50 -8.80
N LEU A 363 11.93 -7.68 -8.42
CA LEU A 363 12.71 -8.60 -7.55
C LEU A 363 13.54 -9.62 -8.35
N ARG A 364 13.07 -10.09 -9.53
CA ARG A 364 13.83 -11.03 -10.39
C ARG A 364 15.06 -10.45 -11.11
N ARG A 365 15.36 -9.14 -10.98
CA ARG A 365 16.52 -8.50 -11.63
C ARG A 365 17.80 -8.49 -10.79
N TRP A 366 17.74 -8.89 -9.53
CA TRP A 366 18.85 -8.68 -8.59
C TRP A 366 19.71 -9.91 -8.30
N PHE A 367 19.38 -11.06 -8.88
CA PHE A 367 20.18 -12.28 -8.72
C PHE A 367 20.38 -13.01 -10.07
N PRO A 368 21.29 -12.57 -10.96
CA PRO A 368 21.69 -13.36 -12.12
C PRO A 368 22.69 -14.47 -11.76
N THR A 369 23.45 -14.32 -10.67
CA THR A 369 24.51 -15.26 -10.28
C THR A 369 24.79 -15.13 -8.78
N TRP A 370 24.15 -15.99 -8.00
CA TRP A 370 24.66 -16.49 -6.72
C TRP A 370 24.28 -17.96 -6.62
#